data_AF-A0A0B4ULK2-F1
#
_entry.id   AF-A0A0B4ULK2-F1
#
_cell.length_a   1.000
_cell.length_b   1.000
_cell.length_c   1.000
_cell.angle_alpha   90.00
_cell.angle_beta   90.00
_cell.angle_gamma   90.00
#
_symmetry.space_group_name_H-M   'P 1'
#
loop_
_entity.id
_entity.type
_entity.pdbx_description
1 polymer ?
#
loop_
_entity_poly.entity_id
_entity_poly.type
_entity_poly.pdbx_seq_one_letter_code
_entity_poly.pdbx_strand_id
1 'polypeptide(L)'
;ALQALMEGLQVLTLEDVVSEADIFVTTTGNKDIIMVDHMRKMKNNAIVCNIGHFDNEIDMLGLETYPGVKRITIKPQTDRWVFPETKTGIIVLAEGRLMNLGCATGHPSFVMSCSFTNQVIAQLELWNEKSSGKYEKKVYVLP
;
A
#
# COMPACT_ATOMS: atom_id res chain seq x y z
N ALA A 1 -12.74 -12.84 -0.35
CA ALA A 1 -13.09 -13.69 0.82
C ALA A 1 -12.98 -15.18 0.50
N LEU A 2 -13.84 -15.75 -0.37
CA LEU A 2 -13.86 -17.21 -0.60
C LEU A 2 -12.53 -17.82 -1.07
N GLN A 3 -11.85 -17.21 -2.05
CA GLN A 3 -10.55 -17.70 -2.52
C GLN A 3 -9.49 -17.77 -1.41
N ALA A 4 -9.44 -16.76 -0.52
CA ALA A 4 -8.51 -16.75 0.61
C ALA A 4 -8.81 -17.88 1.60
N LEU A 5 -10.09 -18.15 1.87
CA LEU A 5 -10.50 -19.28 2.71
C LEU A 5 -10.09 -20.63 2.10
N MET A 6 -10.14 -20.77 0.78
CA MET A 6 -9.69 -21.99 0.09
C MET A 6 -8.18 -22.22 0.19
N GLU A 7 -7.41 -21.15 0.36
CA GLU A 7 -5.96 -21.21 0.66
C GLU A 7 -5.67 -21.37 2.16
N GLY A 8 -6.70 -21.62 2.99
CA GLY A 8 -6.54 -21.80 4.44
C GLY A 8 -6.29 -20.49 5.21
N LEU A 9 -6.52 -19.33 4.58
CA LEU A 9 -6.35 -18.02 5.23
C LEU A 9 -7.65 -17.59 5.91
N GLN A 10 -7.54 -17.17 7.17
CA GLN A 10 -8.67 -16.62 7.90
C GLN A 10 -9.10 -15.27 7.29
N VAL A 11 -10.41 -15.06 7.15
CA VAL A 11 -10.98 -13.81 6.63
C VAL A 11 -11.86 -13.20 7.72
N LEU A 12 -11.42 -12.07 8.26
CA LEU A 12 -12.08 -11.28 9.30
C LEU A 12 -12.13 -9.80 8.89
N THR A 13 -12.87 -8.98 9.64
CA THR A 13 -12.74 -7.53 9.51
C THR A 13 -11.49 -7.04 10.24
N LEU A 14 -11.05 -5.81 9.95
CA LEU A 14 -9.86 -5.25 10.60
C LEU A 14 -10.09 -5.12 12.11
N GLU A 15 -11.30 -4.75 12.52
CA GLU A 15 -11.67 -4.52 13.92
C GLU A 15 -11.53 -5.77 14.78
N ASP A 16 -11.73 -6.96 14.20
CA ASP A 16 -11.59 -8.24 14.89
C ASP A 16 -10.13 -8.58 15.24
N VAL A 17 -9.15 -8.02 14.51
CA VAL A 17 -7.72 -8.42 14.60
C VAL A 17 -6.77 -7.27 14.93
N VAL A 18 -7.25 -6.03 14.97
CA VAL A 18 -6.43 -4.81 15.04
C VAL A 18 -5.48 -4.75 16.24
N SER A 19 -5.87 -5.32 17.39
CA SER A 19 -5.04 -5.36 18.60
C SER A 19 -4.10 -6.56 18.67
N GLU A 20 -4.28 -7.54 17.80
CA GLU A 20 -3.58 -8.83 17.86
C GLU A 20 -2.47 -8.96 16.82
N ALA A 21 -2.69 -8.45 15.60
CA ALA A 21 -1.75 -8.62 14.50
C ALA A 21 -0.47 -7.78 14.65
N ASP A 22 0.67 -8.33 14.21
CA ASP A 22 1.99 -7.69 14.22
C ASP A 22 2.24 -6.79 13.00
N ILE A 23 1.68 -7.17 11.85
CA ILE A 23 1.98 -6.57 10.56
C ILE A 23 0.67 -6.37 9.80
N PHE A 24 0.47 -5.14 9.32
CA PHE A 24 -0.67 -4.74 8.52
C PHE A 24 -0.18 -4.26 7.16
N VAL A 25 -0.71 -4.86 6.10
CA VAL A 25 -0.38 -4.52 4.71
C VAL A 25 -1.65 -4.18 3.97
N THR A 26 -1.80 -2.95 3.49
CA THR A 26 -2.93 -2.55 2.63
C THR A 26 -2.62 -2.83 1.16
N THR A 27 -3.55 -3.47 0.47
CA THR A 27 -3.40 -3.98 -0.91
C THR A 27 -4.61 -3.67 -1.80
N THR A 28 -5.42 -2.68 -1.42
CA THR A 28 -6.80 -2.54 -1.92
C THR A 28 -6.94 -1.61 -3.12
N GLY A 29 -6.06 -0.61 -3.26
CA GLY A 29 -6.25 0.49 -4.20
C GLY A 29 -7.43 1.41 -3.88
N ASN A 30 -7.97 1.33 -2.66
CA ASN A 30 -9.08 2.13 -2.18
C ASN A 30 -8.57 3.20 -1.18
N LYS A 31 -9.43 3.76 -0.34
CA LYS A 31 -9.08 4.72 0.72
C LYS A 31 -9.67 4.32 2.06
N ASP A 32 -9.16 4.92 3.13
CA ASP A 32 -9.74 4.86 4.47
C ASP A 32 -9.80 3.41 5.02
N ILE A 33 -8.78 2.59 4.74
CA ILE A 33 -8.73 1.17 5.14
C ILE A 33 -8.23 1.03 6.57
N ILE A 34 -7.10 1.66 6.89
CA ILE A 34 -6.54 1.70 8.24
C ILE A 34 -6.59 3.14 8.76
N MET A 35 -7.66 3.44 9.50
CA MET A 35 -7.86 4.75 10.13
C MET A 35 -6.99 4.94 11.38
N VAL A 36 -6.78 6.19 11.80
CA VAL A 36 -6.08 6.49 13.07
C VAL A 36 -6.75 5.83 14.29
N ASP A 37 -8.06 5.60 14.22
CA ASP A 37 -8.83 4.87 15.23
C ASP A 37 -8.50 3.37 15.31
N HIS A 38 -8.01 2.79 14.22
CA HIS A 38 -7.46 1.44 14.19
C HIS A 38 -6.04 1.46 14.75
N MET A 39 -5.21 2.40 14.28
CA MET A 39 -3.80 2.51 14.67
C MET A 39 -3.60 2.66 16.19
N ARG A 40 -4.45 3.44 16.87
CA ARG A 40 -4.39 3.60 18.33
C ARG A 40 -4.66 2.32 19.13
N LYS A 41 -5.30 1.31 18.51
CA LYS A 41 -5.64 0.02 19.13
C LYS A 41 -4.56 -1.05 18.88
N MET A 42 -3.60 -0.76 18.01
CA MET A 42 -2.52 -1.69 17.68
C MET A 42 -1.57 -1.86 18.86
N LYS A 43 -0.97 -3.06 18.94
CA LYS A 43 0.08 -3.33 19.92
C LYS A 43 1.34 -2.52 19.66
N ASN A 44 2.16 -2.38 20.71
CA ASN A 44 3.42 -1.65 20.61
C ASN A 44 4.32 -2.25 19.53
N ASN A 45 4.83 -1.38 18.67
CA ASN A 45 5.65 -1.62 17.50
C ASN A 45 5.01 -2.45 16.38
N ALA A 46 3.68 -2.52 16.31
CA ALA A 46 3.01 -3.07 15.13
C ALA A 46 3.47 -2.33 13.86
N ILE A 47 3.71 -3.07 12.78
CA ILE A 47 4.17 -2.53 11.50
C ILE A 47 2.96 -2.27 10.62
N VAL A 48 2.86 -1.07 10.05
CA VAL A 48 1.79 -0.66 9.16
C VAL A 48 2.40 -0.15 7.85
N CYS A 49 2.01 -0.76 6.73
CA CYS A 49 2.53 -0.40 5.42
C CYS A 49 1.50 -0.55 4.30
N ASN A 50 1.74 0.17 3.21
CA ASN A 50 0.90 0.17 2.02
C ASN A 50 1.70 -0.32 0.81
N ILE A 51 1.14 -1.24 0.04
CA ILE A 51 1.69 -1.67 -1.26
C ILE A 51 0.65 -1.53 -2.39
N GLY A 52 -0.54 -1.00 -2.09
CA GLY A 52 -1.60 -0.77 -3.06
C GLY A 52 -1.42 0.56 -3.78
N HIS A 53 -2.11 1.61 -3.36
CA HIS A 53 -2.09 2.89 -4.07
C HIS A 53 -1.98 4.12 -3.15
N PHE A 54 -1.35 5.17 -3.68
CA PHE A 54 -1.18 6.48 -3.02
C PHE A 54 -0.74 6.41 -1.55
N ASP A 55 -1.27 7.31 -0.72
CA ASP A 55 -0.97 7.54 0.69
C ASP A 55 -2.24 7.59 1.55
N ASN A 56 -3.38 7.10 1.04
CA ASN A 56 -4.70 7.23 1.66
C ASN A 56 -5.40 5.89 1.96
N GLU A 57 -4.76 4.74 1.69
CA GLU A 57 -5.22 3.47 2.27
C GLU A 57 -5.01 3.45 3.78
N ILE A 58 -3.90 4.05 4.23
CA ILE A 58 -3.63 4.34 5.64
C ILE A 58 -3.96 5.82 5.86
N ASP A 59 -4.66 6.13 6.95
CA ASP A 59 -5.02 7.49 7.33
C ASP A 59 -3.79 8.26 7.87
N MET A 60 -2.87 8.60 6.98
CA MET A 60 -1.66 9.34 7.30
C MET A 60 -1.99 10.76 7.77
N LEU A 61 -3.01 11.40 7.19
CA LEU A 61 -3.45 12.73 7.61
C LEU A 61 -3.98 12.71 9.06
N GLY A 62 -4.84 11.75 9.39
CA GLY A 62 -5.36 11.57 10.74
C GLY A 62 -4.25 11.23 11.73
N LEU A 63 -3.24 10.46 11.32
CA LEU A 63 -2.06 10.18 12.13
C LEU A 63 -1.20 11.42 12.36
N GLU A 64 -0.87 12.17 11.31
CA GLU A 64 -0.04 13.39 11.37
C GLU A 64 -0.66 14.50 12.23
N THR A 65 -1.99 14.61 12.19
CA THR A 65 -2.75 15.63 12.92
C THR A 65 -3.21 15.16 14.31
N TYR A 66 -2.87 13.92 14.70
CA TYR A 66 -3.33 13.35 15.97
C TYR A 66 -2.75 14.12 17.17
N PRO A 67 -3.57 14.62 18.10
CA PRO A 67 -3.10 15.45 19.20
C PRO A 67 -2.03 14.76 20.06
N GLY A 68 -0.85 15.37 20.14
CA GLY A 68 0.25 14.90 21.00
C GLY A 68 1.02 13.68 20.46
N VAL A 69 0.71 13.20 19.26
CA VAL A 69 1.49 12.13 18.62
C VAL A 69 2.93 12.59 18.37
N LYS A 70 3.88 11.66 18.47
CA LYS A 70 5.29 11.95 18.17
C LYS A 70 5.83 11.01 17.10
N ARG A 71 6.27 11.58 15.98
CA ARG A 71 7.03 10.88 14.96
C ARG A 71 8.51 10.81 15.36
N ILE A 72 9.08 9.61 15.34
CA ILE A 72 10.49 9.33 15.56
C ILE A 72 11.01 8.59 14.33
N THR A 73 11.74 9.28 13.48
CA THR A 73 12.37 8.65 12.31
C THR A 73 13.52 7.76 12.77
N ILE A 74 13.41 6.46 12.49
CA ILE A 74 14.44 5.47 12.83
C ILE A 74 15.54 5.50 11.76
N LYS A 75 15.11 5.53 10.50
CA LYS A 75 15.93 5.68 9.29
C LYS A 75 15.01 6.17 8.16
N PRO A 76 15.55 6.58 6.99
CA PRO A 76 14.72 6.95 5.86
C PRO A 76 13.64 5.89 5.56
N GLN A 77 12.39 6.34 5.42
CA GLN A 77 11.20 5.52 5.17
C GLN A 77 10.83 4.51 6.28
N THR A 78 11.33 4.71 7.50
CA THR A 78 10.92 3.93 8.67
C THR A 78 10.70 4.87 9.86
N ASP A 79 9.45 5.11 10.19
CA ASP A 79 9.05 6.06 11.21
C ASP A 79 8.26 5.37 12.32
N ARG A 80 8.64 5.63 13.56
CA ARG A 80 7.86 5.20 14.73
C ARG A 80 6.96 6.33 15.20
N TRP A 81 5.66 6.10 15.21
CA TRP A 81 4.65 7.06 15.69
C TRP A 81 4.17 6.67 17.08
N VAL A 82 4.40 7.52 18.06
CA VAL A 82 4.09 7.26 19.47
C VAL A 82 2.81 7.99 19.87
N PHE A 83 1.81 7.22 20.33
CA PHE A 83 0.54 7.76 20.83
C PHE A 83 0.69 8.18 22.30
N PRO A 84 0.21 9.38 22.68
CA PRO A 84 0.39 9.91 24.03
C PRO A 84 -0.39 9.14 25.11
N GLU A 85 -1.52 8.54 24.77
CA GLU A 85 -2.43 7.88 25.72
C GLU A 85 -1.84 6.57 26.27
N THR A 86 -1.25 5.77 25.39
CA THR A 86 -0.70 4.46 25.74
C THR A 86 0.82 4.49 25.96
N LYS A 87 1.50 5.54 25.49
CA LYS A 87 2.97 5.63 25.38
C LYS A 87 3.59 4.51 24.51
N THR A 88 2.75 3.78 23.77
CA THR A 88 3.17 2.81 22.76
C THR A 88 3.23 3.49 21.41
N GLY A 89 3.88 2.86 20.43
CA GLY A 89 3.90 3.39 19.08
C GLY A 89 3.81 2.33 18.02
N ILE A 90 3.46 2.73 16.80
CA ILE A 90 3.46 1.87 15.61
C ILE A 90 4.64 2.24 14.70
N ILE A 91 5.03 1.34 13.81
CA ILE A 91 6.05 1.56 12.80
C ILE A 91 5.36 1.73 11.45
N VAL A 92 5.46 2.92 10.87
CA VAL A 92 4.95 3.21 9.53
C VAL A 92 6.10 3.17 8.53
N LEU A 93 5.90 2.44 7.44
CA LEU A 93 6.87 2.35 6.35
C LEU A 93 6.51 3.33 5.23
N ALA A 94 7.55 3.96 4.67
CA ALA A 94 7.46 4.86 3.51
C ALA A 94 6.34 5.91 3.59
N GLU A 95 6.04 6.40 4.79
CA GLU A 95 5.01 7.42 5.03
C GLU A 95 3.63 7.02 4.45
N GLY A 96 3.29 5.73 4.47
CA GLY A 96 2.03 5.22 3.93
C GLY A 96 1.97 5.09 2.41
N ARG A 97 3.08 5.36 1.70
CA ARG A 97 3.25 5.11 0.26
C ARG A 97 3.76 3.69 -0.01
N LEU A 98 3.96 3.37 -1.30
CA LEU A 98 4.42 2.07 -1.80
C LEU A 98 5.70 1.58 -1.09
N MET A 99 5.53 0.69 -0.12
CA MET A 99 6.59 0.23 0.78
C MET A 99 7.68 -0.59 0.06
N ASN A 100 7.33 -1.34 -0.97
CA ASN A 100 8.27 -2.20 -1.68
C ASN A 100 9.26 -1.37 -2.52
N LEU A 101 8.82 -0.26 -3.10
CA LEU A 101 9.67 0.69 -3.81
C LEU A 101 10.36 1.67 -2.84
N GLY A 102 9.67 2.10 -1.77
CA GLY A 102 10.20 3.11 -0.83
C GLY A 102 11.21 2.56 0.19
N CYS A 103 11.05 1.31 0.61
CA CYS A 103 11.91 0.67 1.62
C CYS A 103 12.86 -0.39 1.02
N ALA A 104 12.70 -0.73 -0.25
CA ALA A 104 13.54 -1.71 -0.97
C ALA A 104 13.71 -1.30 -2.44
N THR A 105 13.59 -2.23 -3.38
CA THR A 105 13.85 -2.00 -4.82
C THR A 105 12.69 -2.44 -5.72
N GLY A 106 11.48 -2.62 -5.16
CA GLY A 106 10.32 -3.09 -5.91
C GLY A 106 10.46 -4.52 -6.42
N HIS A 107 9.79 -4.83 -7.53
CA HIS A 107 9.84 -6.16 -8.14
C HIS A 107 11.17 -6.43 -8.86
N PRO A 108 11.65 -7.69 -8.87
CA PRO A 108 12.89 -8.06 -9.56
C PRO A 108 12.76 -7.97 -11.09
N SER A 109 13.90 -7.84 -11.78
CA SER A 109 13.96 -7.60 -13.22
C SER A 109 13.22 -8.63 -14.07
N PHE A 110 13.16 -9.90 -13.66
CA PHE A 110 12.52 -10.96 -14.45
C PHE A 110 11.02 -10.72 -14.64
N VAL A 111 10.28 -10.44 -13.57
CA VAL A 111 8.84 -10.14 -13.66
C VAL A 111 8.58 -8.76 -14.27
N MET A 112 9.50 -7.81 -14.05
CA MET A 112 9.43 -6.50 -14.71
C MET A 112 9.68 -6.60 -16.21
N SER A 113 10.50 -7.55 -16.67
CA SER A 113 10.70 -7.81 -18.10
C SER A 113 9.38 -8.19 -18.78
N CYS A 114 8.60 -9.11 -18.19
CA CYS A 114 7.26 -9.45 -18.68
C CYS A 114 6.36 -8.21 -18.80
N SER A 115 6.37 -7.34 -17.79
CA SER A 115 5.56 -6.12 -17.76
C SER A 115 6.03 -5.10 -18.81
N PHE A 116 7.34 -4.88 -18.91
CA PHE A 116 7.93 -3.89 -19.80
C PHE A 116 7.93 -4.33 -21.26
N THR A 117 7.99 -5.63 -21.56
CA THR A 117 7.76 -6.13 -22.93
C THR A 117 6.34 -5.76 -23.39
N ASN A 118 5.32 -5.95 -22.56
CA ASN A 118 3.95 -5.51 -22.88
C ASN A 118 3.87 -3.99 -23.08
N GLN A 119 4.53 -3.19 -22.24
CA GLN A 119 4.59 -1.74 -22.44
C GLN A 119 5.22 -1.36 -23.79
N VAL A 120 6.32 -2.01 -24.17
CA VAL A 120 6.98 -1.76 -25.46
C VAL A 120 6.09 -2.17 -26.63
N ILE A 121 5.40 -3.31 -26.55
CA ILE A 121 4.44 -3.75 -27.58
C ILE A 121 3.31 -2.71 -27.71
N ALA A 122 2.72 -2.27 -26.60
CA ALA A 122 1.67 -1.25 -26.61
C ALA A 122 2.14 0.08 -27.22
N GLN A 123 3.37 0.52 -26.91
CA GLN A 123 3.95 1.73 -27.49
C GLN A 123 4.19 1.59 -29.01
N LEU A 124 4.75 0.46 -29.45
CA LEU A 124 4.97 0.19 -30.87
C LEU A 124 3.65 0.17 -31.65
N GLU A 125 2.64 -0.50 -31.11
CA GLU A 125 1.31 -0.61 -31.70
C GLU A 125 0.65 0.77 -31.86
N LEU A 126 0.59 1.56 -30.78
CA LEU A 126 0.03 2.92 -30.82
C LEU A 126 0.79 3.83 -31.78
N TRP A 127 2.12 3.74 -31.81
CA TRP A 127 2.96 4.58 -32.67
C TRP A 127 2.84 4.21 -34.14
N ASN A 128 2.82 2.92 -34.48
CA ASN A 128 2.66 2.45 -35.85
C ASN A 128 1.28 2.81 -36.41
N GLU A 129 0.26 2.79 -35.56
CA GLU A 129 -1.14 3.05 -35.92
C GLU A 129 -1.54 4.54 -35.75
N LYS A 130 -0.58 5.43 -35.46
CA LYS A 130 -0.81 6.86 -35.17
C LYS A 130 -1.61 7.63 -36.24
N SER A 131 -1.66 7.11 -37.47
CA SER A 131 -2.34 7.74 -38.61
C SER A 131 -3.38 6.83 -39.27
N SER A 132 -3.62 5.62 -38.75
CA SER A 132 -4.54 4.65 -39.35
C SER A 132 -6.00 4.85 -38.92
N GLY A 133 -6.22 5.52 -37.79
CA GLY A 133 -7.55 5.63 -37.17
C GLY A 133 -8.01 4.37 -36.44
N LYS A 134 -7.11 3.38 -36.23
CA LYS A 134 -7.43 2.13 -35.52
C LYS A 134 -7.92 2.33 -34.08
N TYR A 135 -7.35 3.30 -33.36
CA TYR A 135 -7.65 3.56 -31.96
C TYR A 135 -8.44 4.85 -31.77
N GLU A 136 -9.57 4.76 -31.07
CA GLU A 136 -10.34 5.92 -30.61
C GLU A 136 -9.85 6.39 -29.23
N LYS A 137 -10.46 7.44 -28.67
CA LYS A 137 -10.20 7.90 -27.29
C LYS A 137 -10.85 6.97 -26.26
N LYS A 138 -10.42 5.71 -26.22
CA LYS A 138 -10.91 4.64 -25.34
C LYS A 138 -9.72 3.89 -24.73
N VAL A 139 -10.00 3.08 -23.71
CA VAL A 139 -9.02 2.16 -23.13
C VAL A 139 -9.06 0.85 -23.91
N TYR A 140 -7.90 0.36 -24.31
CA TYR A 140 -7.72 -0.90 -25.02
C TYR A 140 -6.76 -1.81 -24.26
N VAL A 141 -6.87 -3.10 -24.50
CA VAL A 141 -5.91 -4.11 -24.07
C VAL A 141 -5.16 -4.65 -25.28
N LEU A 142 -3.94 -5.14 -25.06
CA LEU A 142 -3.23 -5.94 -26.06
C LEU A 142 -4.04 -7.22 -26.37
N PRO A 143 -3.93 -7.77 -27.59
CA PRO A 143 -4.61 -8.99 -27.97
C PRO A 143 -4.15 -10.23 -27.19
#